data_AF-A0A497J306-F1
#
_entry.id   AF-A0A497J306-F1
#
_cell.length_a   1.000
_cell.length_b   1.000
_cell.length_c   1.000
_cell.angle_alpha   90.00
_cell.angle_beta   90.00
_cell.angle_gamma   90.00
#
_symmetry.space_group_name_H-M   'P 1'
#
loop_
_entity.id
_entity.type
_entity.pdbx_description
1 polymer ?
#
loop_
_entity_poly.entity_id
_entity_poly.type
_entity_poly.pdbx_seq_one_letter_code
_entity_poly.pdbx_strand_id
1 'polypeptide(L)'
;MREISLRDSLLWCLIFLAFLLAFTILSVVYIQPNCLSMLLKISTSNLTVAVSRISPSMKFDSIMHGIFGFFLGLFTLEPSYVIFSVFTSVLMDLDHVPFLLGLPVPARISHSLVFLSLADLGYLFLFKKKELVVVMTSSFLLHMALDKLNVPLLSPFSLSPYMPNWMRYTFFLLAFCLNLVFIGEPHFRDLILKRLSLRRNPKSSKEIEIKSKSSS
;
A
#
# COMPACT_ATOMS: atom_id res chain seq x y z
N MET A 1 10.70 -19.26 -7.02
CA MET A 1 10.11 -17.94 -7.30
C MET A 1 11.18 -17.04 -7.89
N ARG A 2 10.81 -16.19 -8.87
CA ARG A 2 11.74 -15.20 -9.45
C ARG A 2 11.88 -14.06 -8.45
N GLU A 3 13.11 -13.77 -8.00
CA GLU A 3 13.39 -12.61 -7.15
C GLU A 3 12.81 -11.36 -7.79
N ILE A 4 12.08 -10.58 -7.01
CA ILE A 4 11.45 -9.35 -7.48
C ILE A 4 12.51 -8.27 -7.42
N SER A 5 12.78 -7.62 -8.55
CA SER A 5 13.77 -6.56 -8.58
C SER A 5 13.25 -5.31 -7.86
N LEU A 6 14.15 -4.52 -7.27
CA LEU A 6 13.81 -3.21 -6.71
C LEU A 6 13.09 -2.32 -7.73
N ARG A 7 13.45 -2.43 -9.01
CA ARG A 7 12.80 -1.73 -10.12
C ARG A 7 11.31 -2.09 -10.23
N ASP A 8 10.95 -3.36 -10.08
CA ASP A 8 9.56 -3.80 -10.12
C ASP A 8 8.77 -3.20 -8.96
N SER A 9 9.34 -3.19 -7.76
CA SER A 9 8.73 -2.60 -6.56
C SER A 9 8.47 -1.10 -6.72
N LEU A 10 9.44 -0.37 -7.27
CA LEU A 10 9.27 1.05 -7.58
C LEU A 10 8.18 1.28 -8.63
N LEU A 11 8.10 0.42 -9.66
CA LEU A 11 7.04 0.49 -10.66
C LEU A 11 5.66 0.27 -10.03
N TRP A 12 5.54 -0.68 -9.09
CA TRP A 12 4.29 -0.91 -8.35
C TRP A 12 3.89 0.31 -7.53
N CYS A 13 4.84 0.91 -6.82
CA CYS A 13 4.63 2.14 -6.05
C CYS A 13 4.17 3.31 -6.94
N LEU A 14 4.76 3.48 -8.13
CA LEU A 14 4.36 4.53 -9.07
C LEU A 14 2.96 4.30 -9.62
N ILE A 15 2.61 3.06 -9.94
CA ILE A 15 1.27 2.71 -10.40
C ILE A 15 0.24 2.92 -9.27
N PHE A 16 0.58 2.60 -8.02
CA PHE A 16 -0.27 2.90 -6.86
C PHE A 16 -0.58 4.38 -6.79
N LEU A 17 0.47 5.21 -6.85
CA LEU A 17 0.35 6.65 -6.78
C LEU A 17 -0.53 7.19 -7.91
N ALA A 18 -0.33 6.71 -9.13
CA ALA A 18 -1.16 7.12 -10.27
C ALA A 18 -2.64 6.75 -10.07
N PHE A 19 -2.94 5.53 -9.61
CA PHE A 19 -4.30 5.10 -9.29
C PHE A 19 -4.92 5.94 -8.18
N LEU A 20 -4.19 6.18 -7.10
CA LEU A 20 -4.63 6.98 -5.97
C LEU A 20 -5.01 8.40 -6.41
N LEU A 21 -4.13 9.06 -7.16
CA LEU A 21 -4.36 10.42 -7.65
C LEU A 21 -5.55 10.47 -8.61
N ALA A 22 -5.63 9.52 -9.56
CA ALA A 22 -6.74 9.45 -10.50
C ALA A 22 -8.07 9.23 -9.78
N PHE A 23 -8.14 8.27 -8.85
CA PHE A 23 -9.33 8.01 -8.06
C PHE A 23 -9.74 9.23 -7.21
N THR A 24 -8.78 9.87 -6.56
CA THR A 24 -9.00 11.07 -5.75
C THR A 24 -9.58 12.21 -6.61
N ILE A 25 -8.97 12.50 -7.76
CA ILE A 25 -9.44 13.56 -8.68
C ILE A 25 -10.85 13.25 -9.18
N LEU A 26 -11.09 12.04 -9.69
CA LEU A 26 -12.40 11.63 -10.21
C LEU A 26 -13.48 11.70 -9.13
N SER A 27 -13.15 11.29 -7.92
CA SER A 27 -14.06 11.34 -6.78
C SER A 27 -14.36 12.78 -6.33
N VAL A 28 -13.36 13.67 -6.32
CA VAL A 28 -13.56 15.10 -6.05
C VAL A 28 -14.50 15.73 -7.09
N VAL A 29 -14.27 15.44 -8.38
CA VAL A 29 -15.14 15.93 -9.46
C VAL A 29 -16.55 15.34 -9.36
N TYR A 30 -16.68 14.07 -8.96
CA TYR A 30 -17.97 13.43 -8.75
C TYR A 30 -18.75 14.07 -7.59
N ILE A 31 -18.09 14.28 -6.44
CA ILE A 31 -18.72 14.86 -5.23
C ILE A 31 -19.04 16.34 -5.44
N GLN A 32 -18.13 17.10 -6.04
CA GLN A 32 -18.27 18.53 -6.24
C GLN A 32 -17.76 18.94 -7.63
N PRO A 33 -18.60 18.86 -8.68
CA PRO A 33 -18.20 19.11 -10.07
C PRO A 33 -17.56 20.50 -10.29
N ASN A 34 -18.02 21.51 -9.54
CA ASN A 34 -17.51 22.87 -9.63
C ASN A 34 -16.03 23.01 -9.20
N CYS A 35 -15.50 22.04 -8.43
CA CYS A 35 -14.09 21.99 -8.02
C CYS A 35 -13.12 21.70 -9.18
N LEU A 36 -13.60 21.22 -10.34
CA LEU A 36 -12.72 20.95 -11.49
C LEU A 36 -11.92 22.21 -11.88
N SER A 37 -12.59 23.36 -11.92
CA SER A 37 -11.94 24.64 -12.23
C SER A 37 -10.90 25.06 -11.19
N MET A 38 -11.09 24.68 -9.92
CA MET A 38 -10.15 24.97 -8.83
C MET A 38 -8.95 24.02 -8.90
N LEU A 39 -9.17 22.73 -9.18
CA LEU A 39 -8.13 21.73 -9.38
C LEU A 39 -7.18 22.14 -10.52
N LEU A 40 -7.73 22.60 -11.65
CA LEU A 40 -6.93 23.06 -12.80
C LEU A 40 -6.13 24.34 -12.53
N LYS A 41 -6.50 25.11 -11.50
CA LYS A 41 -5.83 26.36 -11.09
C LYS A 41 -4.85 26.16 -9.92
N ILE A 42 -4.60 24.93 -9.49
CA ILE A 42 -3.62 24.66 -8.43
C ILE A 42 -2.23 25.07 -8.92
N SER A 43 -1.70 26.15 -8.35
CA SER A 43 -0.34 26.61 -8.55
C SER A 43 0.60 26.04 -7.48
N THR A 44 1.91 26.20 -7.69
CA THR A 44 2.93 25.82 -6.70
C THR A 44 2.77 26.56 -5.36
N SER A 45 2.25 27.79 -5.37
CA SER A 45 1.94 28.54 -4.14
C SER A 45 0.79 27.93 -3.33
N ASN A 46 -0.11 27.18 -3.96
CA ASN A 46 -1.19 26.51 -3.24
C ASN A 46 -0.68 25.22 -2.57
N LEU A 47 0.35 24.58 -3.13
CA LEU A 47 1.00 23.42 -2.52
C LEU A 47 1.73 23.80 -1.22
N THR A 48 2.42 24.94 -1.18
CA THR A 48 3.07 25.40 0.06
C THR A 48 2.04 25.71 1.16
N VAL A 49 0.87 26.25 0.80
CA VAL A 49 -0.25 26.44 1.71
C VAL A 49 -0.83 25.11 2.21
N ALA A 50 -0.97 24.10 1.34
CA ALA A 50 -1.42 22.79 1.77
C ALA A 50 -0.43 22.15 2.77
N VAL A 51 0.88 22.25 2.50
CA VAL A 51 1.93 21.73 3.39
C VAL A 51 1.92 22.45 4.75
N SER A 52 1.70 23.76 4.79
CA SER A 52 1.63 24.51 6.04
C SER A 52 0.42 24.18 6.90
N ARG A 53 -0.65 23.64 6.29
CA ARG A 53 -1.86 23.16 6.98
C ARG A 53 -1.73 21.76 7.57
N ILE A 54 -0.67 21.02 7.24
CA ILE A 54 -0.43 19.69 7.81
C ILE A 54 -0.07 19.83 9.29
N SER A 55 -0.98 19.41 10.16
CA SER A 55 -0.77 19.45 11.60
C SER A 55 0.33 18.47 12.05
N PRO A 56 0.96 18.70 13.22
CA PRO A 56 1.89 17.72 13.80
C PRO A 56 1.24 16.34 14.02
N SER A 57 -0.04 16.29 14.38
CA SER A 57 -0.76 15.03 14.56
C SER A 57 -0.91 14.25 13.26
N MET A 58 -1.17 14.92 12.13
CA MET A 58 -1.23 14.26 10.81
C MET A 58 0.13 13.71 10.39
N LYS A 59 1.22 14.48 10.60
CA LYS A 59 2.58 14.00 10.32
C LYS A 59 2.91 12.75 11.13
N PHE A 60 2.55 12.77 12.41
CA PHE A 60 2.74 11.62 13.29
C PHE A 60 1.92 10.41 12.82
N ASP A 61 0.68 10.62 12.39
CA ASP A 61 -0.18 9.56 11.85
C ASP A 61 0.45 8.89 10.62
N SER A 62 0.90 9.67 9.63
CA SER A 62 1.58 9.14 8.45
C SER A 62 2.89 8.40 8.80
N ILE A 63 3.64 8.87 9.79
CA ILE A 63 4.85 8.16 10.29
C ILE A 63 4.45 6.81 10.89
N MET A 64 3.39 6.79 11.71
CA MET A 64 2.89 5.55 12.32
C MET A 64 2.42 4.56 11.25
N HIS A 65 1.73 5.02 10.21
CA HIS A 65 1.37 4.19 9.06
C HIS A 65 2.60 3.59 8.37
N GLY A 66 3.65 4.38 8.16
CA GLY A 66 4.91 3.88 7.60
C GLY A 66 5.59 2.82 8.48
N ILE A 67 5.62 3.02 9.79
CA ILE A 67 6.20 2.07 10.76
C ILE A 67 5.42 0.75 10.77
N PHE A 68 4.09 0.83 10.84
CA PHE A 68 3.25 -0.37 10.84
C PHE A 68 3.24 -1.08 9.49
N GLY A 69 3.26 -0.33 8.39
CA GLY A 69 3.46 -0.88 7.04
C GLY A 69 4.79 -1.61 6.89
N PHE A 70 5.86 -1.11 7.52
CA PHE A 70 7.15 -1.80 7.59
C PHE A 70 7.04 -3.12 8.35
N PHE A 71 6.48 -3.10 9.56
CA PHE A 71 6.30 -4.31 10.37
C PHE A 71 5.44 -5.36 9.66
N LEU A 72 4.36 -4.94 9.01
CA LEU A 72 3.52 -5.82 8.20
C LEU A 72 4.32 -6.43 7.05
N GLY A 73 5.09 -5.60 6.34
CA GLY A 73 5.93 -6.03 5.23
C GLY A 73 6.99 -7.05 5.63
N LEU A 74 7.55 -6.98 6.84
CA LEU A 74 8.56 -7.93 7.30
C LEU A 74 8.05 -9.38 7.34
N PHE A 75 6.75 -9.60 7.55
CA PHE A 75 6.15 -10.93 7.51
C PHE A 75 6.17 -11.58 6.12
N THR A 76 6.36 -10.80 5.07
CA THR A 76 6.48 -11.32 3.70
C THR A 76 7.83 -11.97 3.43
N LEU A 77 8.86 -11.65 4.23
CA LEU A 77 10.26 -12.07 4.03
C LEU A 77 10.86 -11.66 2.68
N GLU A 78 10.24 -10.72 1.96
CA GLU A 78 10.65 -10.25 0.64
C GLU A 78 10.82 -8.72 0.67
N PRO A 79 12.05 -8.19 0.50
CA PRO A 79 12.32 -6.74 0.62
C PRO A 79 11.46 -5.88 -0.29
N SER A 80 11.16 -6.40 -1.48
CA SER A 80 10.29 -5.76 -2.46
C SER A 80 8.87 -5.50 -1.94
N TYR A 81 8.30 -6.46 -1.21
CA TYR A 81 6.99 -6.29 -0.58
C TYR A 81 7.03 -5.43 0.68
N VAL A 82 8.15 -5.40 1.40
CA VAL A 82 8.36 -4.46 2.51
C VAL A 82 8.27 -3.02 2.01
N ILE A 83 9.01 -2.69 0.96
CA ILE A 83 9.01 -1.34 0.36
C ILE A 83 7.61 -0.98 -0.12
N PHE A 84 6.95 -1.89 -0.83
CA PHE A 84 5.61 -1.67 -1.34
C PHE A 84 4.59 -1.46 -0.20
N SER A 85 4.66 -2.25 0.87
CA SER A 85 3.80 -2.13 2.06
C SER A 85 3.97 -0.77 2.72
N VAL A 86 5.21 -0.34 3.01
CA VAL A 86 5.51 0.99 3.59
C VAL A 86 4.96 2.10 2.70
N PHE A 87 5.24 2.03 1.41
CA PHE A 87 4.89 3.10 0.48
C PHE A 87 3.38 3.24 0.33
N THR A 88 2.65 2.13 0.16
CA THR A 88 1.19 2.14 0.08
C THR A 88 0.54 2.62 1.38
N SER A 89 1.08 2.22 2.54
CA SER A 89 0.59 2.67 3.86
C SER A 89 0.71 4.18 4.05
N VAL A 90 1.77 4.82 3.53
CA VAL A 90 1.98 6.27 3.67
C VAL A 90 1.27 7.04 2.57
N LEU A 91 1.34 6.57 1.32
CA LEU A 91 0.82 7.33 0.19
C LEU A 91 -0.69 7.50 0.24
N MET A 92 -1.43 6.59 0.88
CA MET A 92 -2.89 6.68 1.01
C MET A 92 -3.36 8.04 1.54
N ASP A 93 -2.59 8.62 2.47
CA ASP A 93 -2.85 9.93 3.06
C ASP A 93 -2.78 11.10 2.06
N LEU A 94 -2.27 10.89 0.85
CA LEU A 94 -2.28 11.93 -0.19
C LEU A 94 -3.70 12.30 -0.64
N ASP A 95 -4.70 11.47 -0.34
CA ASP A 95 -6.10 11.82 -0.57
C ASP A 95 -6.62 12.97 0.31
N HIS A 96 -5.85 13.39 1.32
CA HIS A 96 -6.09 14.58 2.11
C HIS A 96 -5.74 15.88 1.37
N VAL A 97 -4.93 15.82 0.31
CA VAL A 97 -4.42 17.01 -0.39
C VAL A 97 -5.55 17.93 -0.90
N PRO A 98 -6.63 17.44 -1.54
CA PRO A 98 -7.76 18.29 -1.94
C PRO A 98 -8.35 19.09 -0.78
N PHE A 99 -8.59 18.43 0.36
CA PHE A 99 -9.09 19.08 1.58
C PHE A 99 -8.08 20.11 2.12
N LEU A 100 -6.79 19.76 2.16
CA LEU A 100 -5.72 20.65 2.63
C LEU A 100 -5.56 21.89 1.73
N LEU A 101 -5.84 21.76 0.44
CA LEU A 101 -5.90 22.89 -0.50
C LEU A 101 -7.13 23.79 -0.28
N GLY A 102 -8.03 23.43 0.63
CA GLY A 102 -9.24 24.19 0.96
C GLY A 102 -10.41 23.92 0.02
N LEU A 103 -10.36 22.84 -0.76
CA LEU A 103 -11.52 22.43 -1.55
C LEU A 103 -12.63 21.94 -0.62
N PRO A 104 -13.91 22.27 -0.90
CA PRO A 104 -15.07 21.86 -0.10
C PRO A 104 -15.45 20.39 -0.35
N VAL A 105 -14.49 19.49 -0.16
CA VAL A 105 -14.64 18.04 -0.31
C VAL A 105 -14.14 17.36 0.96
N PRO A 106 -14.70 16.20 1.35
CA PRO A 106 -14.20 15.49 2.51
C PRO A 106 -12.76 15.06 2.30
N ALA A 107 -11.99 15.03 3.37
CA ALA A 107 -10.75 14.27 3.40
C ALA A 107 -11.05 12.77 3.32
N ARG A 108 -10.04 11.94 3.04
CA ARG A 108 -10.12 10.47 3.16
C ARG A 108 -11.00 9.78 2.13
N ILE A 109 -11.05 10.34 0.93
CA ILE A 109 -11.86 9.80 -0.17
C ILE A 109 -11.41 8.39 -0.56
N SER A 110 -10.10 8.14 -0.52
CA SER A 110 -9.44 6.88 -0.88
C SER A 110 -9.40 5.88 0.27
N HIS A 111 -9.80 6.29 1.48
CA HIS A 111 -10.03 5.38 2.61
C HIS A 111 -11.38 4.64 2.44
N SER A 112 -11.58 4.02 1.28
CA SER A 112 -12.84 3.35 0.92
C SER A 112 -12.59 1.96 0.37
N LEU A 113 -13.54 1.05 0.63
CA LEU A 113 -13.52 -0.28 0.04
C LEU A 113 -13.70 -0.24 -1.48
N VAL A 114 -14.29 0.83 -2.01
CA VAL A 114 -14.39 1.10 -3.44
C VAL A 114 -12.99 1.31 -4.03
N PHE A 115 -12.18 2.20 -3.43
CA PHE A 115 -10.80 2.42 -3.86
C PHE A 115 -9.99 1.13 -3.79
N LEU A 116 -10.03 0.43 -2.65
CA LEU A 116 -9.35 -0.84 -2.45
C LEU A 116 -9.69 -1.83 -3.57
N SER A 117 -10.99 -2.03 -3.84
CA SER A 117 -11.45 -2.99 -4.85
C SER A 117 -10.93 -2.64 -6.26
N LEU A 118 -11.00 -1.36 -6.64
CA LEU A 118 -10.52 -0.91 -7.95
C LEU A 118 -9.01 -1.04 -8.09
N ALA A 119 -8.27 -0.70 -7.04
CA ALA A 119 -6.83 -0.81 -7.04
C ALA A 119 -6.40 -2.29 -7.07
N ASP A 120 -7.02 -3.18 -6.28
CA ASP A 120 -6.78 -4.63 -6.29
C ASP A 120 -7.02 -5.23 -7.69
N LEU A 121 -8.13 -4.86 -8.34
CA LEU A 121 -8.41 -5.26 -9.72
C LEU A 121 -7.33 -4.73 -10.68
N GLY A 122 -6.97 -3.45 -10.57
CA GLY A 122 -5.90 -2.85 -11.37
C GLY A 122 -4.58 -3.61 -11.25
N TYR A 123 -4.16 -3.94 -10.03
CA TYR A 123 -2.96 -4.73 -9.77
C TYR A 123 -3.05 -6.14 -10.33
N LEU A 124 -4.19 -6.82 -10.13
CA LEU A 124 -4.41 -8.15 -10.64
C LEU A 124 -4.34 -8.18 -12.18
N PHE A 125 -4.95 -7.21 -12.85
CA PHE A 125 -4.93 -7.15 -14.32
C PHE A 125 -3.55 -6.78 -14.89
N LEU A 126 -2.86 -5.80 -14.30
CA LEU A 126 -1.59 -5.31 -14.82
C LEU A 126 -0.43 -6.27 -14.56
N PHE A 127 -0.35 -6.85 -13.36
CA PHE A 127 0.79 -7.66 -12.95
C PHE A 127 0.51 -9.15 -12.89
N LYS A 128 -0.76 -9.54 -12.75
CA LYS A 128 -1.20 -10.95 -12.58
C LYS A 128 -0.50 -11.65 -11.41
N LYS A 129 -0.18 -10.88 -10.36
CA LYS A 129 0.45 -11.35 -9.11
C LYS A 129 -0.53 -11.22 -7.97
N LYS A 130 -1.02 -12.36 -7.46
CA LYS A 130 -1.99 -12.39 -6.36
C LYS A 130 -1.36 -11.93 -5.04
N GLU A 131 -0.07 -12.18 -4.90
CA GLU A 131 0.74 -11.79 -3.76
C GLU A 131 0.74 -10.27 -3.57
N LEU A 132 0.86 -9.55 -4.69
CA LEU A 132 0.87 -8.09 -4.69
C LEU A 132 -0.48 -7.51 -4.24
N VAL A 133 -1.57 -8.12 -4.69
CA VAL A 133 -2.93 -7.79 -4.25
C VAL A 133 -3.05 -8.02 -2.75
N VAL A 134 -2.67 -9.20 -2.25
CA VAL A 134 -2.71 -9.51 -0.80
C VAL A 134 -1.90 -8.51 0.03
N VAL A 135 -0.69 -8.15 -0.40
CA VAL A 135 0.14 -7.16 0.31
C VAL A 135 -0.53 -5.80 0.31
N MET A 136 -1.10 -5.36 -0.82
CA MET A 136 -1.83 -4.09 -0.92
C MET A 136 -3.07 -4.09 -0.02
N THR A 137 -3.92 -5.11 -0.12
CA THR A 137 -5.11 -5.28 0.73
C THR A 137 -4.73 -5.26 2.21
N SER A 138 -3.68 -5.99 2.60
CA SER A 138 -3.24 -6.04 3.99
C SER A 138 -2.75 -4.67 4.47
N SER A 139 -1.95 -3.97 3.65
CA SER A 139 -1.46 -2.62 3.94
C SER A 139 -2.62 -1.63 4.09
N PHE A 140 -3.59 -1.67 3.17
CA PHE A 140 -4.81 -0.87 3.22
C PHE A 140 -5.62 -1.12 4.49
N LEU A 141 -5.91 -2.38 4.83
CA LEU A 141 -6.67 -2.71 6.03
C LEU A 141 -5.96 -2.26 7.31
N LEU A 142 -4.64 -2.40 7.36
CA LEU A 142 -3.85 -1.92 8.50
C LEU A 142 -3.91 -0.40 8.62
N HIS A 143 -3.75 0.32 7.51
CA HIS A 143 -3.88 1.78 7.46
C HIS A 143 -5.25 2.22 8.00
N MET A 144 -6.34 1.61 7.50
CA MET A 144 -7.72 1.88 7.96
C MET A 144 -7.93 1.59 9.45
N ALA A 145 -7.32 0.51 9.96
CA ALA A 145 -7.43 0.14 11.37
C ALA A 145 -6.76 1.18 12.29
N LEU A 146 -5.63 1.72 11.86
CA LEU A 146 -4.83 2.69 12.61
C LEU A 146 -5.39 4.11 12.53
N ASP A 147 -6.09 4.44 11.45
CA ASP A 147 -6.64 5.78 11.24
C ASP A 147 -7.70 6.13 12.29
N LYS A 148 -7.35 7.00 13.24
CA LYS A 148 -8.16 7.29 14.44
C LYS A 148 -9.50 7.98 14.19
N LEU A 149 -9.72 8.64 13.05
CA LEU A 149 -11.03 9.26 12.79
C LEU A 149 -11.92 8.30 12.02
N ASN A 150 -13.20 8.66 11.95
CA ASN A 150 -14.15 7.86 11.20
C ASN A 150 -13.87 7.91 9.70
N VAL A 151 -14.10 6.79 9.05
CA VAL A 151 -13.69 6.55 7.67
C VAL A 151 -14.91 6.32 6.77
N PRO A 152 -15.04 7.01 5.61
CA PRO A 152 -16.16 6.81 4.70
C PRO A 152 -15.93 5.56 3.83
N LEU A 153 -16.31 4.39 4.36
CA LEU A 153 -16.04 3.07 3.75
C LEU A 153 -16.54 2.93 2.29
N LEU A 154 -17.57 3.69 1.91
CA LEU A 154 -18.19 3.65 0.58
C LEU A 154 -17.99 4.96 -0.21
N SER A 155 -17.00 5.79 0.15
CA SER A 155 -16.63 6.95 -0.65
C SER A 155 -16.25 6.54 -2.08
N PRO A 156 -16.62 7.31 -3.12
CA PRO A 156 -17.29 8.62 -3.05
C PRO A 156 -18.84 8.56 -3.01
N PHE A 157 -19.44 7.37 -2.98
CA PHE A 157 -20.90 7.19 -3.07
C PHE A 157 -21.63 7.45 -1.75
N SER A 158 -20.98 7.19 -0.62
CA SER A 158 -21.48 7.58 0.70
C SER A 158 -20.35 8.18 1.54
N LEU A 159 -20.58 9.41 1.98
CA LEU A 159 -19.62 10.20 2.74
C LEU A 159 -19.80 10.04 4.26
N SER A 160 -20.74 9.20 4.70
CA SER A 160 -21.02 8.96 6.11
C SER A 160 -19.77 8.38 6.78
N PRO A 161 -19.12 9.14 7.69
CA PRO A 161 -17.91 8.69 8.33
C PRO A 161 -18.33 7.85 9.53
N TYR A 162 -18.69 6.58 9.31
CA TYR A 162 -18.98 5.67 10.41
C TYR A 162 -18.30 4.33 10.16
N MET A 163 -17.23 4.09 10.92
CA MET A 163 -16.59 2.79 11.04
C MET A 163 -16.65 2.36 12.51
N PRO A 164 -17.41 1.30 12.86
CA PRO A 164 -17.47 0.80 14.23
C PRO A 164 -16.11 0.40 14.78
N ASN A 165 -15.88 0.58 16.08
CA ASN A 165 -14.60 0.23 16.71
C ASN A 165 -14.23 -1.25 16.55
N TRP A 166 -15.20 -2.16 16.58
CA TRP A 166 -14.94 -3.59 16.37
C TRP A 166 -14.35 -3.90 14.98
N MET A 167 -14.71 -3.09 13.97
CA MET A 167 -14.21 -3.25 12.60
C MET A 167 -12.72 -2.90 12.52
N ARG A 168 -12.23 -1.95 13.32
CA ARG A 168 -10.80 -1.60 13.40
C ARG A 168 -9.96 -2.79 13.85
N TYR A 169 -10.36 -3.44 14.94
CA TYR A 169 -9.66 -4.63 15.43
C TYR A 169 -9.73 -5.78 14.43
N THR A 170 -10.86 -5.92 13.74
CA THR A 170 -11.03 -6.91 12.68
C THR A 170 -10.08 -6.64 11.51
N PHE A 171 -9.99 -5.40 11.03
CA PHE A 171 -9.07 -5.00 9.96
C PHE A 171 -7.61 -5.17 10.34
N PHE A 172 -7.26 -4.79 11.58
CA PHE A 172 -5.92 -5.01 12.11
C PHE A 172 -5.54 -6.49 12.08
N LEU A 173 -6.40 -7.35 12.64
CA LEU A 173 -6.15 -8.80 12.67
C LEU A 173 -6.09 -9.38 11.25
N LEU A 174 -7.04 -9.01 10.38
CA LEU A 174 -7.08 -9.47 9.00
C LEU A 174 -5.83 -9.08 8.22
N ALA A 175 -5.32 -7.85 8.39
CA ALA A 175 -4.11 -7.42 7.72
C ALA A 175 -2.92 -8.35 8.00
N PHE A 176 -2.67 -8.67 9.28
CA PHE A 176 -1.59 -9.58 9.65
C PHE A 176 -1.87 -11.03 9.25
N CYS A 177 -3.10 -11.52 9.41
CA CYS A 177 -3.47 -12.87 9.02
C CYS A 177 -3.31 -13.10 7.52
N LEU A 178 -3.79 -12.17 6.68
CA LEU A 178 -3.67 -12.28 5.23
C LEU A 178 -2.20 -12.29 4.80
N ASN A 179 -1.40 -11.37 5.34
CA ASN A 179 0.01 -11.26 4.98
C ASN A 179 0.80 -12.51 5.41
N LEU A 180 0.58 -12.98 6.64
CA LEU A 180 1.27 -14.16 7.17
C LEU A 180 0.87 -15.44 6.44
N VAL A 181 -0.43 -15.68 6.24
CA VAL A 181 -0.93 -16.96 5.69
C VAL A 181 -0.65 -17.07 4.19
N PHE A 182 -0.87 -16.00 3.43
CA PHE A 182 -0.81 -16.08 1.97
C PHE A 182 0.56 -15.71 1.39
N ILE A 183 1.40 -14.98 2.13
CA ILE A 183 2.74 -14.58 1.67
C ILE A 183 3.83 -15.22 2.54
N GLY A 184 3.78 -14.98 3.84
CA GLY A 184 4.85 -15.34 4.78
C GLY A 184 5.09 -16.85 4.93
N GLU A 185 4.04 -17.63 5.22
CA GLU A 185 4.14 -19.09 5.44
C GLU A 185 4.69 -19.82 4.21
N PRO A 186 4.20 -19.57 2.98
CA PRO A 186 4.76 -20.18 1.78
C PRO A 186 6.26 -19.87 1.59
N HIS A 187 6.67 -18.61 1.79
CA HIS A 187 8.07 -18.20 1.66
C HIS A 187 8.96 -18.85 2.73
N PHE A 188 8.48 -18.90 3.97
CA PHE A 188 9.19 -19.53 5.07
C PHE A 188 9.38 -21.04 4.84
N ARG A 189 8.32 -21.72 4.38
CA ARG A 189 8.36 -23.15 4.05
C ARG A 189 9.35 -23.43 2.93
N ASP A 190 9.35 -22.64 1.86
CA ASP A 190 10.31 -22.76 0.76
C ASP A 190 11.76 -22.56 1.23
N LEU A 191 11.99 -21.59 2.11
CA LEU A 191 13.32 -21.32 2.69
C LEU A 191 13.84 -22.51 3.51
N ILE A 192 12.98 -23.12 4.34
CA ILE A 192 13.33 -24.32 5.11
C ILE A 192 13.66 -25.49 4.18
N LEU A 193 12.80 -25.76 3.19
CA LEU A 193 13.01 -26.86 2.25
C LEU A 193 14.32 -26.71 1.48
N LYS A 194 14.65 -25.48 1.04
CA LYS A 194 15.92 -25.17 0.38
C LYS A 194 17.14 -25.39 1.29
N ARG A 195 17.06 -25.03 2.58
CA ARG A 195 18.14 -25.30 3.54
C ARG A 195 18.32 -26.79 3.81
N LEU A 196 17.23 -27.55 3.90
CA LEU A 196 17.27 -28.99 4.13
C LEU A 196 17.85 -29.75 2.93
N SER A 197 17.53 -29.34 1.69
CA SER A 197 18.09 -29.95 0.48
C SER A 197 19.60 -29.72 0.37
N LEU A 198 20.09 -28.51 0.69
CA LEU A 198 21.52 -28.19 0.73
C LEU A 198 22.28 -29.01 1.78
N ARG A 199 21.67 -29.30 2.94
CA ARG A 199 22.27 -30.17 3.97
C ARG A 199 22.35 -31.64 3.54
N ARG A 200 21.39 -32.14 2.75
CA ARG A 200 21.36 -33.55 2.34
C ARG A 200 22.31 -33.89 1.19
N ASN A 201 22.74 -32.92 0.37
CA ASN A 201 23.62 -33.19 -0.76
C ASN A 201 24.72 -32.13 -0.97
N PRO A 202 25.75 -32.09 -0.09
CA PRO A 202 26.82 -31.08 -0.11
C PRO A 202 27.77 -31.20 -1.32
N LYS A 203 27.65 -32.26 -2.15
CA LYS A 203 28.49 -32.43 -3.35
C LYS A 203 28.00 -31.58 -4.55
N SER A 204 26.71 -31.27 -4.64
CA SER A 204 26.19 -30.47 -5.77
C SER A 204 26.51 -28.98 -5.68
N SER A 205 26.72 -28.44 -4.47
CA SER A 205 27.10 -27.03 -4.28
C SER A 205 28.54 -26.74 -4.73
N LYS A 206 29.45 -27.72 -4.60
CA LYS A 206 30.83 -27.59 -5.11
C LYS A 206 30.89 -27.59 -6.65
N GLU A 207 30.05 -28.35 -7.34
CA GLU A 207 30.04 -28.36 -8.82
C GLU A 207 29.53 -27.06 -9.43
N ILE A 208 28.59 -26.37 -8.78
CA ILE A 208 28.07 -25.07 -9.24
C ILE A 208 29.12 -23.97 -9.07
N GLU A 209 29.86 -23.98 -7.96
CA GLU A 209 30.92 -23.00 -7.68
C GLU A 209 32.19 -23.22 -8.54
N ILE A 210 32.46 -24.46 -8.94
CA ILE A 210 33.58 -24.77 -9.86
C ILE A 210 33.27 -24.31 -11.28
N LYS A 211 32.03 -24.47 -11.77
CA LYS A 211 31.64 -24.02 -13.12
C LYS A 211 31.59 -22.50 -13.27
N SER A 212 31.30 -21.74 -12.20
CA SER A 212 31.32 -20.28 -12.26
C SER A 212 32.73 -19.69 -12.25
N LYS A 213 33.74 -20.41 -11.74
CA LYS A 213 35.14 -19.99 -11.78
C LYS A 213 35.89 -20.41 -13.04
N SER A 214 35.36 -21.35 -13.81
CA SER A 214 35.96 -21.79 -15.08
C SER A 214 35.42 -21.06 -16.32
N SER A 215 34.52 -20.08 -16.13
CA SER A 215 33.86 -19.33 -17.21
C SER A 215 34.11 -17.81 -17.16
N SER A 216 35.01 -17.37 -16.27
CA SER A 216 35.61 -16.03 -16.22
C SER A 216 37.06 -16.09 -16.64
#